data_AF-A0A656GKJ9-F1
#
_entry.id   AF-A0A656GKJ9-F1
#
_cell.length_a   1.000
_cell.length_b   1.000
_cell.length_c   1.000
_cell.angle_alpha   90.00
_cell.angle_beta   90.00
_cell.angle_gamma   90.00
#
_symmetry.space_group_name_H-M   'P 1'
#
loop_
_entity.id
_entity.type
_entity.pdbx_description
1 polymer ?
#
loop_
_entity_poly.entity_id
_entity_poly.type
_entity_poly.pdbx_seq_one_letter_code
_entity_poly.pdbx_strand_id
1 'polypeptide(L)'
;MVQSGLYKHVYTAEYGQFGGNPVGAIIANYFFSPSAPDVKTMQYVSSVACMAHAPFIAAAGANFFGLEQFTGLPDLKDLSDHFEGPQFAKWQSFRQ
;
A
#
# COMPACT_ATOMS: atom_id res chain seq x y z
N MET A 1 9.84 -6.53 -11.56
CA MET A 1 10.00 -5.65 -10.37
C MET A 1 11.43 -5.13 -10.21
N VAL A 2 12.46 -5.98 -10.30
CA VAL A 2 13.89 -5.58 -10.16
C VAL A 2 14.41 -4.59 -11.22
N GLN A 3 13.63 -4.29 -12.25
CA GLN A 3 13.96 -3.27 -13.26
C GLN A 3 13.15 -1.97 -13.09
N SER A 4 12.28 -1.87 -12.09
CA SER A 4 11.48 -0.66 -11.84
C SER A 4 12.34 0.50 -11.34
N GLY A 5 11.91 1.73 -11.63
CA GLY A 5 12.58 2.94 -11.13
C GLY A 5 12.63 2.98 -9.60
N LEU A 6 11.52 2.66 -8.93
CA LEU A 6 11.45 2.63 -7.46
C LEU A 6 12.46 1.64 -6.87
N TYR A 7 12.57 0.43 -7.43
CA TYR A 7 13.56 -0.55 -6.98
C TYR A 7 14.99 -0.03 -7.14
N LYS A 8 15.31 0.63 -8.26
CA LYS A 8 16.65 1.18 -8.47
C LYS A 8 17.02 2.22 -7.42
N HIS A 9 16.09 3.10 -7.06
CA HIS A 9 16.35 4.16 -6.07
C HIS A 9 16.38 3.65 -4.64
N VAL A 10 15.47 2.76 -4.25
CA VAL A 10 15.34 2.32 -2.86
C VAL A 10 16.31 1.17 -2.55
N TYR A 11 16.43 0.20 -3.45
CA TYR A 11 17.27 -0.98 -3.25
C TYR A 11 18.64 -0.81 -3.89
N THR A 12 18.73 -0.64 -5.22
CA THR A 12 20.02 -0.73 -5.92
C THR A 12 21.01 0.37 -5.55
N ALA A 13 20.54 1.62 -5.48
CA ALA A 13 21.40 2.78 -5.22
C ALA A 13 21.85 2.88 -3.75
N GLU A 14 21.06 2.34 -2.83
CA GLU A 14 21.29 2.49 -1.39
C GLU A 14 21.56 1.13 -0.74
N TYR A 15 20.53 0.32 -0.49
CA TYR A 15 20.65 -0.94 0.27
C TYR A 15 21.63 -1.95 -0.36
N GLY A 16 21.62 -2.09 -1.68
CA GLY A 16 22.48 -3.01 -2.43
C GLY A 16 23.86 -2.43 -2.77
N GLN A 17 24.13 -1.17 -2.43
CA GLN A 17 25.37 -0.48 -2.76
C GLN A 17 26.34 -0.52 -1.57
N PHE A 18 27.57 -0.99 -1.81
CA PHE A 18 28.61 -0.94 -0.78
C PHE A 18 28.91 0.53 -0.42
N GLY A 19 28.79 0.86 0.87
CA GLY A 19 28.94 2.23 1.39
C GLY A 19 27.71 3.14 1.20
N GLY A 20 26.57 2.61 0.73
CA GLY A 20 25.30 3.34 0.60
C GLY A 20 24.60 3.58 1.94
N ASN A 21 23.51 4.36 1.91
CA ASN A 21 22.70 4.67 3.10
C ASN A 21 21.26 4.17 2.89
N PRO A 22 20.92 2.98 3.42
CA PRO A 22 19.61 2.37 3.20
C PRO A 22 18.43 3.31 3.51
N VAL A 23 17.44 3.32 2.62
CA VAL A 23 16.18 4.03 2.85
C VAL A 23 15.49 3.41 4.07
N GLY A 24 15.29 4.20 5.13
CA GLY A 24 14.67 3.70 6.35
C GLY A 24 13.16 3.45 6.23
N ALA A 25 12.45 4.27 5.46
CA ALA A 25 11.01 4.12 5.19
C ALA A 25 10.61 4.90 3.93
N ILE A 26 9.53 4.47 3.29
CA ILE A 26 8.93 5.15 2.13
C ILE A 26 7.60 5.76 2.57
N ILE A 27 7.52 7.09 2.59
CA ILE A 27 6.28 7.82 2.89
C ILE A 27 5.61 8.21 1.59
N ALA A 28 4.43 7.66 1.34
CA ALA A 28 3.67 7.87 0.13
C ALA A 28 2.48 8.80 0.39
N ASN A 29 2.45 9.92 -0.30
CA ASN A 29 1.31 10.85 -0.30
C ASN A 29 0.22 10.36 -1.27
N TYR A 30 -0.35 9.19 -0.99
CA TYR A 30 -1.44 8.58 -1.76
C TYR A 30 -2.55 8.12 -0.84
N PHE A 31 -3.78 8.21 -1.35
CA PHE A 31 -4.97 7.63 -0.73
C PHE A 31 -5.37 6.39 -1.53
N PHE A 32 -5.22 5.22 -0.94
CA PHE A 32 -5.62 3.96 -1.56
C PHE A 32 -7.12 3.69 -1.36
N SER A 33 -7.72 3.02 -2.33
CA SER A 33 -9.08 2.47 -2.32
C SER A 33 -9.01 0.93 -2.46
N PRO A 34 -10.13 0.20 -2.38
CA PRO A 34 -10.14 -1.24 -2.58
C PRO A 34 -10.14 -1.62 -4.07
N SER A 35 -9.96 -0.63 -4.95
CA SER A 35 -9.95 -0.83 -6.40
C SER A 35 -8.81 -1.75 -6.84
N ALA A 36 -9.03 -2.46 -7.94
CA ALA A 36 -8.02 -3.37 -8.48
C ALA A 36 -6.67 -2.69 -8.83
N PRO A 37 -6.64 -1.47 -9.41
CA PRO A 37 -5.39 -0.75 -9.65
C PRO A 37 -4.63 -0.42 -8.37
N ASP A 38 -5.34 -0.03 -7.32
CA ASP A 38 -4.76 0.35 -6.03
C ASP A 38 -4.16 -0.85 -5.32
N VAL A 39 -4.91 -1.96 -5.24
CA VAL A 39 -4.41 -3.22 -4.69
C VAL A 39 -3.18 -3.71 -5.46
N LYS A 40 -3.19 -3.62 -6.79
CA LYS A 40 -2.04 -4.00 -7.62
C LYS A 40 -0.82 -3.11 -7.37
N THR A 41 -1.04 -1.82 -7.13
CA THR A 41 0.02 -0.89 -6.75
C THR A 41 0.60 -1.25 -5.39
N MET A 42 -0.26 -1.53 -4.39
CA MET A 42 0.15 -2.01 -3.06
C MET A 42 0.97 -3.31 -3.14
N GLN A 43 0.62 -4.25 -4.01
CA GLN A 43 1.40 -5.47 -4.25
C GLN A 43 2.81 -5.19 -4.80
N TYR A 44 2.96 -4.24 -5.73
CA TYR A 44 4.28 -3.90 -6.26
C TYR A 44 5.15 -3.15 -5.25
N VAL A 45 4.59 -2.18 -4.53
CA VAL A 45 5.36 -1.40 -3.55
C VAL A 45 5.72 -2.22 -2.32
N SER A 46 4.84 -3.11 -1.86
CA SER A 46 5.14 -4.05 -0.76
C SER A 46 6.31 -4.97 -1.10
N SER A 47 6.38 -5.43 -2.35
CA SER A 47 7.50 -6.25 -2.80
C SER A 47 8.84 -5.49 -2.77
N VAL A 48 8.86 -4.23 -3.21
CA VAL A 48 10.08 -3.40 -3.15
C VAL A 48 10.44 -3.06 -1.69
N ALA A 49 9.45 -2.68 -0.88
CA ALA A 49 9.61 -2.43 0.55
C ALA A 49 10.20 -3.63 1.29
N CYS A 50 9.71 -4.84 0.99
CA CYS A 50 10.19 -6.10 1.55
C CYS A 50 11.66 -6.34 1.16
N MET A 51 12.02 -6.19 -0.12
CA MET A 51 13.39 -6.37 -0.59
C MET A 51 14.38 -5.39 0.06
N ALA A 52 13.97 -4.13 0.26
CA ALA A 52 14.83 -3.09 0.82
C ALA A 52 14.75 -2.96 2.35
N HIS A 53 13.93 -3.78 3.02
CA HIS A 53 13.61 -3.65 4.45
C HIS A 53 13.13 -2.24 4.84
N ALA A 54 12.45 -1.55 3.93
CA ALA A 54 11.98 -0.18 4.08
C ALA A 54 10.45 -0.17 4.07
N PRO A 55 9.76 -0.06 5.23
CA PRO A 55 8.30 -0.05 5.27
C PRO A 55 7.72 1.06 4.39
N PHE A 56 6.66 0.72 3.65
CA PHE A 56 5.89 1.66 2.84
C PHE A 56 4.64 2.09 3.61
N ILE A 57 4.51 3.40 3.84
CA ILE A 57 3.44 4.00 4.63
C ILE A 57 2.63 4.93 3.73
N ALA A 58 1.32 4.72 3.67
CA ALA A 58 0.38 5.53 2.91
C ALA A 58 -0.99 5.58 3.62
N ALA A 59 -1.91 6.41 3.12
CA ALA A 59 -3.24 6.54 3.69
C ALA A 59 -4.28 5.67 2.96
N ALA A 60 -5.26 5.16 3.70
CA ALA A 60 -6.52 4.71 3.11
C ALA A 60 -7.40 5.94 2.85
N GLY A 61 -8.09 6.00 1.71
CA GLY A 61 -9.08 7.04 1.39
C GLY A 61 -10.46 6.71 1.95
N ALA A 62 -11.37 7.70 2.00
CA ALA A 62 -12.75 7.50 2.44
C ALA A 62 -13.48 6.43 1.59
N ASN A 63 -13.16 6.38 0.29
CA ASN A 63 -13.68 5.38 -0.66
C ASN A 63 -13.36 3.93 -0.25
N PHE A 64 -12.33 3.70 0.58
CA PHE A 64 -12.02 2.38 1.14
C PHE A 64 -13.14 1.86 2.05
N PHE A 65 -13.88 2.78 2.66
CA PHE A 65 -15.04 2.52 3.51
C PHE A 65 -16.37 2.69 2.77
N GLY A 66 -16.35 2.86 1.44
CA GLY A 66 -17.55 3.16 0.66
C GLY A 66 -18.13 4.55 0.91
N LEU A 67 -17.32 5.48 1.42
CA LEU A 67 -17.72 6.85 1.76
C LEU A 67 -17.07 7.86 0.82
N GLU A 68 -17.73 8.99 0.58
CA GLU A 68 -17.12 10.15 -0.08
C GLU A 68 -16.20 10.95 0.86
N GLN A 69 -16.51 10.92 2.16
CA GLN A 69 -15.82 11.67 3.20
C GLN A 69 -15.79 10.90 4.53
N PHE A 70 -14.72 11.08 5.32
CA PHE A 70 -14.55 10.38 6.59
C PHE A 70 -15.54 10.78 7.69
N THR A 71 -16.26 11.89 7.52
CA THR A 71 -17.33 12.30 8.44
C THR A 71 -18.49 11.30 8.48
N GLY A 72 -18.64 10.44 7.46
CA GLY A 72 -19.62 9.36 7.43
C GLY A 72 -19.17 8.08 8.16
N LEU A 73 -17.95 8.03 8.72
CA LEU A 73 -17.49 6.86 9.47
C LEU A 73 -18.39 6.45 10.64
N PRO A 74 -18.99 7.38 11.42
CA PRO A 74 -19.90 7.01 12.51
C PRO A 74 -21.16 6.26 12.07
N ASP A 75 -21.54 6.38 10.79
CA ASP A 75 -22.74 5.73 10.24
C ASP A 75 -22.48 4.27 9.81
N LEU A 76 -21.21 3.84 9.72
CA LEU A 76 -20.85 2.45 9.46
C LEU A 76 -21.04 1.61 10.73
N LYS A 77 -21.99 0.67 10.66
CA LYS A 77 -22.32 -0.22 11.77
C LYS A 77 -21.19 -1.20 12.10
N ASP A 78 -20.81 -2.04 11.13
CA ASP A 78 -19.76 -3.04 11.28
C ASP A 78 -18.76 -2.97 10.13
N LEU A 79 -17.51 -2.68 10.47
CA LEU A 79 -16.40 -2.61 9.51
C LEU A 79 -15.96 -3.99 9.04
N SER A 80 -16.12 -5.02 9.88
CA SER A 80 -15.74 -6.39 9.55
C SER A 80 -16.61 -6.90 8.41
N ASP A 81 -17.94 -6.80 8.59
CA ASP A 81 -18.93 -7.16 7.56
C ASP A 81 -18.72 -6.36 6.26
N HIS A 82 -18.39 -5.07 6.38
CA HIS A 82 -18.09 -4.22 5.23
C HIS A 82 -16.93 -4.80 4.38
N PHE A 83 -15.85 -5.23 5.03
CA PHE A 83 -14.69 -5.80 4.35
C PHE A 83 -14.89 -7.22 3.84
N GLU A 84 -15.97 -7.91 4.21
CA GLU A 84 -16.36 -9.22 3.67
C GLU A 84 -17.03 -9.13 2.29
N GLY A 85 -17.46 -7.93 1.89
CA GLY A 85 -18.07 -7.69 0.59
C GLY A 85 -17.18 -8.11 -0.60
N PRO A 86 -17.77 -8.60 -1.72
CA PRO A 86 -17.02 -9.12 -2.87
C PRO A 86 -16.09 -8.09 -3.51
N GLN A 87 -16.39 -6.80 -3.38
CA GLN A 87 -15.51 -5.72 -3.85
C GLN A 87 -14.13 -5.72 -3.17
N PHE A 88 -14.02 -6.31 -1.98
CA PHE A 88 -12.78 -6.41 -1.22
C PHE A 88 -12.00 -7.71 -1.47
N ALA A 89 -12.46 -8.62 -2.33
CA ALA A 89 -11.80 -9.91 -2.54
C ALA A 89 -10.30 -9.77 -2.90
N LYS A 90 -9.94 -8.77 -3.72
CA LYS A 90 -8.53 -8.48 -4.06
C LYS A 90 -7.75 -7.94 -2.88
N TRP A 91 -8.36 -7.06 -2.09
CA TRP A 91 -7.78 -6.58 -0.84
C TRP A 91 -7.55 -7.77 0.10
N GLN A 92 -8.58 -8.54 0.44
CA GLN A 92 -8.44 -9.71 1.31
C GLN A 92 -7.31 -10.66 0.86
N SER A 93 -7.18 -10.92 -0.45
CA SER A 93 -6.06 -11.73 -0.98
C SER A 93 -4.69 -11.06 -0.84
N PHE A 94 -4.58 -9.74 -0.96
CA PHE A 94 -3.31 -9.01 -0.71
C PHE A 94 -2.86 -9.09 0.75
N ARG A 95 -3.79 -9.37 1.66
CA ARG A 95 -3.62 -9.33 3.11
C ARG A 95 -3.07 -10.62 3.72
N GLN A 96 -2.98 -11.67 2.91
CA GLN A 96 -2.51 -13.02 3.26
C GLN A 96 -1.13 -13.24 2.67
#